data_AF-A0A2G5V759-F1
#
_entry.id   AF-A0A2G5V759-F1
#
_cell.length_a   1.000
_cell.length_b   1.000
_cell.length_c   1.000
_cell.angle_alpha   90.00
_cell.angle_beta   90.00
_cell.angle_gamma   90.00
#
_symmetry.space_group_name_H-M   'P 1'
#
loop_
_entity.id
_entity.type
_entity.pdbx_description
1 polymer ?
#
loop_
_entity_poly.entity_id
_entity_poly.type
_entity_poly.pdbx_seq_one_letter_code
_entity_poly.pdbx_strand_id
1 'polypeptide(L)'
;MFDAPTAIRRCEEYLLKNSQKKMSQKLQISLEYNLENLKTKCLSEITTISDIQSIVSLNFKEMDLSTSQALLQKSLEFSNK
;
A
#
# COMPACT_ATOMS: atom_id res chain seq x y z
N MET A 1 -12.66 -17.82 -1.46
CA MET A 1 -11.43 -17.46 -0.73
C MET A 1 -11.41 -18.30 0.53
N PHE A 2 -10.40 -19.17 0.72
CA PHE A 2 -10.32 -19.97 1.94
C PHE A 2 -10.14 -19.05 3.13
N ASP A 3 -10.99 -19.17 4.14
CA ASP A 3 -10.88 -18.37 5.36
C ASP A 3 -9.71 -18.88 6.19
N ALA A 4 -8.52 -18.31 5.96
CA ALA A 4 -7.27 -18.67 6.59
C ALA A 4 -6.64 -17.45 7.29
N PRO A 5 -7.29 -16.89 8.33
CA PRO A 5 -6.90 -15.62 8.94
C PRO A 5 -5.50 -15.68 9.55
N THR A 6 -5.09 -16.84 10.06
CA THR A 6 -3.74 -17.05 10.60
C THR A 6 -2.67 -16.98 9.51
N ALA A 7 -2.95 -17.52 8.32
CA ALA A 7 -2.04 -17.45 7.19
C ALA A 7 -1.91 -16.02 6.67
N ILE A 8 -3.04 -15.33 6.50
CA ILE A 8 -3.10 -13.92 6.09
C ILE A 8 -2.26 -13.05 7.03
N ARG A 9 -2.50 -13.16 8.35
CA ARG A 9 -1.74 -12.39 9.36
C ARG A 9 -0.23 -12.64 9.27
N ARG A 10 0.19 -13.90 9.11
CA ARG A 10 1.62 -14.24 8.98
C ARG A 10 2.24 -13.66 7.71
N CYS A 11 1.52 -13.67 6.60
CA CYS A 11 1.95 -13.05 5.36
C CYS A 11 2.11 -11.53 5.53
N GLU A 12 1.14 -10.86 6.15
CA GLU A 12 1.22 -9.42 6.44
C GLU A 12 2.39 -9.08 7.36
N GLU A 13 2.61 -9.86 8.43
CA GLU A 13 3.73 -9.66 9.34
C GLU A 13 5.08 -9.82 8.64
N TYR A 14 5.22 -10.83 7.78
CA TYR A 14 6.41 -11.03 6.98
C TYR A 14 6.65 -9.87 6.00
N LEU A 15 5.60 -9.45 5.28
CA LEU A 15 5.67 -8.34 4.33
C LEU A 15 6.05 -7.03 5.02
N LEU A 16 5.55 -6.78 6.22
CA LEU A 16 5.90 -5.60 7.02
C LEU A 16 7.34 -5.66 7.54
N LYS A 17 7.71 -6.75 8.23
CA LYS A 17 8.93 -6.79 9.06
C LYS A 17 10.17 -7.37 8.35
N ASN A 18 9.97 -8.35 7.48
CA ASN A 18 11.07 -9.19 6.98
C ASN A 18 11.28 -9.05 5.46
N SER A 19 10.28 -8.59 4.73
CA SER A 19 10.38 -8.46 3.28
C SER A 19 11.29 -7.29 2.90
N GLN A 20 12.28 -7.57 2.05
CA GLN A 20 13.11 -6.56 1.39
C GLN A 20 12.41 -5.81 0.25
N LYS A 21 11.09 -6.03 0.06
CA LYS A 21 10.30 -5.34 -0.96
C LYS A 21 10.19 -3.84 -0.65
N LYS A 22 10.15 -3.03 -1.71
CA LYS A 22 9.86 -1.60 -1.59
C LYS A 22 8.42 -1.38 -1.15
N MET A 23 8.13 -0.22 -0.55
CA MET A 23 6.79 0.09 -0.07
C MET A 23 5.73 0.10 -1.16
N SER A 24 6.07 0.58 -2.36
CA SER A 24 5.19 0.52 -3.53
C SER A 24 4.78 -0.92 -3.90
N GLN A 25 5.72 -1.86 -3.83
CA GLN A 25 5.45 -3.29 -4.09
C GLN A 25 4.62 -3.93 -2.97
N LYS A 26 4.84 -3.54 -1.71
CA LYS A 26 4.03 -4.01 -0.57
C LYS A 26 2.59 -3.52 -0.70
N LEU A 27 2.39 -2.26 -1.09
CA LEU A 27 1.08 -1.70 -1.35
C LEU A 27 0.38 -2.42 -2.51
N GLN A 28 1.10 -2.74 -3.59
CA GLN A 28 0.56 -3.55 -4.68
C GLN A 28 0.02 -4.89 -4.22
N ILE A 29 0.85 -5.67 -3.51
CA ILE A 29 0.45 -6.98 -2.98
C ILE A 29 -0.76 -6.84 -2.05
N SER A 30 -0.81 -5.77 -1.26
CA SER A 30 -1.94 -5.54 -0.36
C SER A 30 -3.26 -5.30 -1.08
N LEU A 31 -3.22 -4.66 -2.26
CA LEU A 31 -4.40 -4.41 -3.07
C LEU A 31 -4.84 -5.67 -3.84
N GLU A 32 -3.89 -6.40 -4.43
CA GLU A 32 -4.15 -7.61 -5.21
C GLU A 32 -4.78 -8.73 -4.35
N TYR A 33 -4.35 -8.86 -3.09
CA TYR A 33 -4.78 -9.92 -2.18
C TYR A 33 -5.67 -9.43 -1.03
N ASN A 34 -6.16 -8.19 -1.07
CA ASN A 34 -7.02 -7.58 -0.03
C ASN A 34 -6.43 -7.71 1.39
N LEU A 35 -5.14 -7.40 1.55
CA LEU A 35 -4.42 -7.42 2.84
C LEU A 35 -4.57 -6.07 3.53
N GLU A 36 -5.70 -5.85 4.21
CA GLU A 36 -6.10 -4.54 4.75
C GLU A 36 -5.13 -3.95 5.79
N ASN A 37 -4.49 -4.77 6.61
CA ASN A 37 -3.52 -4.28 7.60
C ASN A 37 -2.24 -3.82 6.91
N LEU A 38 -1.77 -4.60 5.92
CA LEU A 38 -0.63 -4.19 5.09
C LEU A 38 -0.93 -2.90 4.31
N LYS A 39 -2.12 -2.80 3.70
CA LYS A 39 -2.59 -1.60 2.97
C LYS A 39 -2.55 -0.37 3.86
N THR A 40 -3.17 -0.45 5.04
CA THR A 40 -3.23 0.65 6.01
C THR A 40 -1.85 1.11 6.43
N LYS A 41 -0.94 0.16 6.73
CA LYS A 41 0.44 0.48 7.10
C LYS A 41 1.21 1.15 5.97
N CYS A 42 1.11 0.61 4.76
CA CYS A 42 1.75 1.19 3.58
C CYS A 42 1.28 2.64 3.35
N LEU A 43 -0.03 2.92 3.44
CA LEU A 43 -0.55 4.28 3.30
C LEU A 43 -0.05 5.22 4.40
N SER A 44 0.07 4.74 5.64
CA SER A 44 0.58 5.56 6.75
C SER A 44 2.06 5.94 6.61
N GLU A 45 2.86 5.11 5.94
CA GLU A 45 4.30 5.31 5.75
C GLU A 45 4.65 6.17 4.52
N ILE A 46 3.65 6.51 3.68
CA ILE A 46 3.83 7.47 2.58
C ILE A 46 4.05 8.86 3.17
N THR A 47 5.31 9.30 3.08
CA THR A 47 5.82 10.54 3.68
C THR A 47 6.40 11.50 2.65
N THR A 48 6.61 11.05 1.40
CA THR A 48 7.19 11.88 0.34
C THR A 48 6.42 11.80 -0.97
N ILE A 49 6.55 12.83 -1.82
CA ILE A 49 6.00 12.84 -3.19
C ILE A 49 6.65 11.75 -4.05
N SER A 50 7.93 11.41 -3.81
CA SER A 50 8.64 10.37 -4.57
C SER A 50 8.05 8.98 -4.33
N ASP A 51 7.55 8.71 -3.12
CA ASP A 51 6.83 7.47 -2.81
C ASP A 51 5.54 7.38 -3.62
N ILE A 52 4.78 8.48 -3.69
CA ILE A 52 3.53 8.56 -4.45
C ILE A 52 3.81 8.34 -5.94
N GLN A 53 4.83 8.99 -6.50
CA GLN A 53 5.24 8.78 -7.90
C GLN A 53 5.58 7.32 -8.16
N SER A 54 6.36 6.70 -7.28
CA SER A 54 6.74 5.28 -7.40
C SER A 54 5.52 4.35 -7.38
N ILE A 55 4.54 4.63 -6.52
CA ILE A 55 3.29 3.87 -6.42
C ILE A 55 2.45 4.05 -7.70
N VAL A 56 2.25 5.28 -8.15
CA VAL A 56 1.47 5.59 -9.35
C VAL A 56 2.08 4.92 -10.58
N SER A 57 3.40 4.96 -10.74
CA SER A 57 4.10 4.31 -11.86
C SER A 57 4.00 2.78 -11.85
N LEU A 58 3.99 2.15 -10.66
CA LEU A 58 3.92 0.70 -10.53
C LEU A 58 2.49 0.14 -10.61
N ASN A 59 1.50 0.92 -10.17
CA ASN A 59 0.20 0.37 -9.77
C ASN A 59 -1.03 1.06 -10.37
N PHE A 60 -0.85 1.86 -11.43
CA PHE A 60 -1.91 2.72 -11.96
C PHE A 60 -3.23 2.02 -12.31
N LYS A 61 -3.21 0.75 -12.72
CA LYS A 61 -4.41 0.03 -13.20
C LYS A 61 -5.15 -0.78 -12.13
N GLU A 62 -4.49 -1.15 -11.04
CA GLU A 62 -5.03 -2.10 -10.06
C GLU A 62 -5.43 -1.42 -8.73
N MET A 63 -5.27 -0.11 -8.62
CA MET A 63 -5.74 0.63 -7.44
C MET A 63 -7.25 0.75 -7.41
N ASP A 64 -7.84 0.38 -6.28
CA ASP A 64 -9.22 0.71 -5.97
C ASP A 64 -9.42 2.23 -5.82
N LEU A 65 -10.69 2.67 -5.93
CA LEU A 65 -11.04 4.09 -5.83
C LEU A 65 -10.63 4.70 -4.48
N SER A 66 -10.76 3.93 -3.39
CA SER A 66 -10.41 4.39 -2.03
C SER A 66 -8.93 4.73 -1.90
N THR A 67 -8.08 3.92 -2.51
CA THR A 67 -6.62 4.05 -2.46
C THR A 67 -6.17 5.20 -3.33
N SER A 68 -6.77 5.34 -4.52
CA SER A 68 -6.53 6.47 -5.42
C SER A 68 -6.91 7.80 -4.75
N GLN A 69 -8.05 7.85 -4.06
CA GLN A 69 -8.48 9.02 -3.30
C GLN A 69 -7.53 9.35 -2.15
N ALA A 70 -7.09 8.36 -1.37
CA ALA A 70 -6.15 8.56 -0.26
C ALA A 70 -4.78 9.09 -0.75
N LEU A 71 -4.27 8.56 -1.87
CA LEU A 71 -3.04 9.03 -2.49
C LEU A 71 -3.15 10.45 -3.04
N LEU A 72 -4.29 10.78 -3.66
CA LEU A 72 -4.56 12.13 -4.14
C LEU A 72 -4.60 13.13 -2.99
N GLN A 73 -5.29 12.80 -1.91
CA GLN A 73 -5.35 13.66 -0.72
C GLN A 73 -3.95 13.91 -0.14
N LYS A 74 -3.14 12.86 0.03
CA LYS A 74 -1.74 13.00 0.47
C LYS A 74 -0.93 13.87 -0.47
N SER A 75 -1.11 13.72 -1.78
CA SER A 75 -0.41 14.56 -2.78
C SER A 75 -0.74 16.04 -2.62
N LEU A 76 -2.01 16.36 -2.36
CA LEU A 76 -2.46 17.74 -2.12
C LEU A 76 -1.92 18.29 -0.79
N GLU A 77 -1.86 17.46 0.27
CA GLU A 77 -1.24 17.83 1.55
C GLU A 77 0.24 18.21 1.38
N PHE A 78 0.98 17.49 0.51
CA PHE A 78 2.37 17.84 0.20
C PHE A 78 2.51 19.09 -0.67
N SER A 79 1.56 19.35 -1.58
CA SER A 79 1.58 20.53 -2.45
C SER A 79 1.26 21.84 -1.72
N ASN A 80 0.57 21.77 -0.57
CA ASN A 80 0.17 22.94 0.22
C ASN A 80 1.20 23.31 1.31
N LYS A 81 2.39 22.70 1.29
CA LYS A 81 3.44 22.84 2.30
C LYS A 81 4.69 23.47 1.69
#